data_AF-A0A937ZLY6-F1
#
_entry.id   AF-A0A937ZLY6-F1
#
_cell.length_a   1.000
_cell.length_b   1.000
_cell.length_c   1.000
_cell.angle_alpha   90.00
_cell.angle_beta   90.00
_cell.angle_gamma   90.00
#
_symmetry.space_group_name_H-M   'P 1'
#
loop_
_entity.id
_entity.type
_entity.pdbx_description
1 polymer ?
#
loop_
_entity_poly.entity_id
_entity_poly.type
_entity_poly.pdbx_seq_one_letter_code
_entity_poly.pdbx_strand_id
1 'polypeptide(L)'
;MPKKLPITLACGNYEIVRALIDGTVEPDGIDLTVLTDMDSTTRHWRFLRGQEFDMAETSCSSYIVARDQGLPFQALPVFLHRRFRHGFVFINATKGIKKPTDLIGRKVGIKSYLVTAGHWMRGILEHEYGVPHRSIEWFAEIDEDVDFTFPKELKFTRLPDDKSVETMLAEGELDALIHSDIIKPMMQGDPRVGRLWPDHKAEEIRYFRKTGIFPIMHVMGIKPEIVKEHPWVPINMFQAFEKAKSLAMKRMENPRIAPLAWYREAWEEQQEVIGPDPWEYGLTDRNRHTLETIAGYSHEQGLTKRRMTLDDLFVSVFQGHKRGHEFRI
;
A
#
# COMPACT_ATOMS: atom_id res chain seq x y z
N MET A 1 -10.12 -23.34 31.37
CA MET A 1 -10.54 -22.16 30.59
C MET A 1 -10.84 -22.64 29.17
N PRO A 2 -11.85 -22.10 28.47
CA PRO A 2 -12.04 -22.40 27.05
C PRO A 2 -10.76 -22.08 26.27
N LYS A 3 -10.43 -22.89 25.27
CA LYS A 3 -9.23 -22.72 24.44
C LYS A 3 -9.44 -21.51 23.52
N LYS A 4 -8.46 -20.59 23.47
CA LYS A 4 -8.44 -19.48 22.51
C LYS A 4 -8.33 -20.01 21.07
N LEU A 5 -8.89 -19.29 20.10
CA LEU A 5 -8.83 -19.64 18.68
C LEU A 5 -7.42 -19.33 18.14
N PRO A 6 -6.66 -20.31 17.63
CA PRO A 6 -5.37 -20.05 17.02
C PRO A 6 -5.56 -19.32 15.68
N ILE A 7 -4.84 -18.21 15.48
CA ILE A 7 -4.86 -17.42 14.23
C ILE A 7 -3.42 -17.03 13.87
N THR A 8 -3.05 -17.22 12.61
CA THR A 8 -1.80 -16.75 12.02
C THR A 8 -1.98 -15.39 11.33
N LEU A 9 -1.09 -14.44 11.64
CA LEU A 9 -1.04 -13.12 11.02
C LEU A 9 0.32 -12.91 10.35
N ALA A 10 0.35 -12.81 9.03
CA ALA A 10 1.55 -12.41 8.30
C ALA A 10 1.54 -10.89 8.02
N CYS A 11 2.56 -10.15 8.45
CA CYS A 11 2.66 -8.70 8.18
C CYS A 11 4.10 -8.19 8.21
N GLY A 12 4.32 -6.92 7.87
CA GLY A 12 5.61 -6.28 8.08
C GLY A 12 5.96 -6.10 9.56
N ASN A 13 7.26 -6.05 9.87
CA ASN A 13 7.77 -5.74 11.22
C ASN A 13 7.75 -4.23 11.48
N TYR A 14 6.56 -3.65 11.63
CA TYR A 14 6.38 -2.22 11.87
C TYR A 14 6.20 -1.91 13.36
N GLU A 15 6.52 -0.67 13.77
CA GLU A 15 6.32 -0.26 15.15
C GLU A 15 4.83 -0.25 15.55
N ILE A 16 3.93 0.11 14.63
CA ILE A 16 2.46 0.12 14.86
C ILE A 16 1.83 -1.26 15.09
N VAL A 17 2.59 -2.35 14.88
CA VAL A 17 2.18 -3.72 15.20
C VAL A 17 3.04 -4.37 16.30
N ARG A 18 4.04 -3.66 16.83
CA ARG A 18 4.99 -4.20 17.82
C ARG A 18 4.28 -4.82 19.02
N ALA A 19 3.26 -4.15 19.55
CA ALA A 19 2.52 -4.63 20.70
C ALA A 19 1.72 -5.92 20.46
N LEU A 20 1.39 -6.24 19.19
CA LEU A 20 0.83 -7.55 18.83
C LEU A 20 1.93 -8.62 18.73
N ILE A 21 3.09 -8.25 18.20
CA ILE A 21 4.24 -9.14 18.04
C ILE A 21 4.78 -9.61 19.40
N ASP A 22 4.89 -8.70 20.37
CA ASP A 22 5.46 -9.00 21.69
C ASP A 22 4.43 -9.41 22.75
N GLY A 23 3.14 -9.45 22.41
CA GLY A 23 2.06 -9.84 23.31
C GLY A 23 1.60 -8.76 24.31
N THR A 24 2.12 -7.53 24.24
CA THR A 24 1.63 -6.40 25.06
C THR A 24 0.13 -6.13 24.82
N VAL A 25 -0.33 -6.39 23.60
CA VAL A 25 -1.75 -6.37 23.21
C VAL A 25 -2.10 -7.76 22.68
N GLU A 26 -3.04 -8.41 23.34
CA GLU A 26 -3.64 -9.65 22.86
C GLU A 26 -5.07 -9.39 22.37
N PRO A 27 -5.46 -9.88 21.19
CA PRO A 27 -6.86 -9.87 20.76
C PRO A 27 -7.71 -10.80 21.62
N ASP A 28 -8.89 -10.33 22.03
CA ASP A 28 -9.80 -11.09 22.88
C ASP A 28 -10.22 -12.41 22.22
N GLY A 29 -10.05 -13.52 22.95
CA GLY A 29 -10.44 -14.87 22.49
C GLY A 29 -9.52 -15.51 21.43
N ILE A 30 -8.46 -14.83 21.01
CA ILE A 30 -7.56 -15.29 19.93
C ILE A 30 -6.16 -15.54 20.49
N ASP A 31 -5.57 -16.67 20.09
CA ASP A 31 -4.17 -17.01 20.28
C ASP A 31 -3.42 -16.65 19.00
N LEU A 32 -2.84 -15.45 18.98
CA LEU A 32 -2.31 -14.83 17.76
C LEU A 32 -0.83 -15.20 17.56
N THR A 33 -0.53 -15.82 16.42
CA THR A 33 0.86 -16.04 15.96
C THR A 33 1.21 -15.04 14.88
N VAL A 34 2.14 -14.12 15.16
CA VAL A 34 2.55 -13.08 14.20
C VAL A 34 3.83 -13.48 13.46
N LEU A 35 3.78 -13.47 12.12
CA LEU A 35 4.86 -13.86 11.21
C LEU A 35 5.37 -12.62 10.45
N THR A 36 6.61 -12.22 10.70
CA THR A 36 7.18 -10.99 10.13
C THR A 36 8.41 -11.17 9.24
N ASP A 37 8.93 -12.39 9.13
CA ASP A 37 10.18 -12.70 8.41
C ASP A 37 9.93 -12.95 6.90
N MET A 38 9.20 -12.04 6.26
CA MET A 38 8.88 -12.09 4.83
C MET A 38 8.84 -10.68 4.24
N ASP A 39 9.40 -10.51 3.05
CA ASP A 39 9.16 -9.30 2.26
C ASP A 39 7.71 -9.25 1.75
N SER A 40 7.29 -8.08 1.25
CA SER A 40 5.91 -7.87 0.81
C SER A 40 5.54 -8.76 -0.37
N THR A 41 6.44 -8.94 -1.35
CA THR A 41 6.21 -9.76 -2.55
C THR A 41 5.95 -11.21 -2.15
N THR A 42 6.85 -11.79 -1.34
CA THR A 42 6.72 -13.16 -0.84
C THR A 42 5.44 -13.36 -0.03
N ARG A 43 5.12 -12.41 0.87
CA ARG A 43 3.92 -12.50 1.70
C ARG A 43 2.63 -12.44 0.87
N HIS A 44 2.54 -11.50 -0.08
CA HIS A 44 1.34 -11.34 -0.92
C HIS A 44 1.11 -12.60 -1.77
N TRP A 45 2.17 -13.13 -2.37
CA TRP A 45 2.11 -14.36 -3.16
C TRP A 45 1.60 -15.56 -2.35
N ARG A 46 2.21 -15.81 -1.18
CA ARG A 46 1.83 -16.92 -0.28
C ARG A 46 0.39 -16.79 0.25
N PHE A 47 -0.09 -15.55 0.46
CA PHE A 47 -1.47 -15.32 0.88
C PHE A 47 -2.48 -15.46 -0.27
N LEU A 48 -2.30 -14.71 -1.36
CA LEU A 48 -3.27 -14.61 -2.45
C LEU A 48 -3.32 -15.88 -3.32
N ARG A 49 -2.23 -16.63 -3.44
CA ARG A 49 -2.19 -17.89 -4.20
C ARG A 49 -2.16 -19.12 -3.30
N GLY A 50 -1.32 -19.09 -2.26
CA GLY A 50 -1.12 -20.24 -1.37
C GLY A 50 -2.16 -20.36 -0.25
N GLN A 51 -2.88 -19.28 0.07
CA GLN A 51 -3.80 -19.21 1.22
C GLN A 51 -3.14 -19.70 2.52
N GLU A 52 -1.86 -19.42 2.69
CA GLU A 52 -1.02 -20.04 3.73
C GLU A 52 -1.23 -19.47 5.14
N PHE A 53 -1.94 -18.35 5.25
CA PHE A 53 -2.17 -17.65 6.52
C PHE A 53 -3.66 -17.38 6.73
N ASP A 54 -4.06 -17.27 7.99
CA ASP A 54 -5.41 -16.89 8.39
C ASP A 54 -5.70 -15.42 8.06
N MET A 55 -4.69 -14.57 8.31
CA MET A 55 -4.68 -13.16 8.00
C MET A 55 -3.34 -12.74 7.41
N ALA A 56 -3.36 -11.80 6.46
CA ALA A 56 -2.13 -11.21 5.94
C ALA A 56 -2.28 -9.77 5.47
N GLU A 57 -1.28 -8.96 5.77
CA GLU A 57 -1.10 -7.67 5.10
C GLU A 57 -0.86 -7.90 3.60
N THR A 58 -1.71 -7.28 2.78
CA THR A 58 -1.82 -7.57 1.34
C THR A 58 -1.86 -6.29 0.51
N SER A 59 -1.22 -6.27 -0.66
CA SER A 59 -1.34 -5.21 -1.67
C SER A 59 -2.80 -4.84 -1.92
N CYS A 60 -3.16 -3.56 -1.71
CA CYS A 60 -4.54 -3.07 -1.89
C CYS A 60 -5.03 -3.26 -3.34
N SER A 61 -4.19 -2.93 -4.32
CA SER A 61 -4.49 -3.09 -5.75
C SER A 61 -4.70 -4.56 -6.11
N SER A 62 -3.78 -5.46 -5.72
CA SER A 62 -3.93 -6.91 -5.98
C SER A 62 -5.17 -7.47 -5.29
N TYR A 63 -5.47 -7.00 -4.07
CA TYR A 63 -6.69 -7.37 -3.34
C TYR A 63 -7.97 -6.95 -4.08
N ILE A 64 -8.05 -5.71 -4.57
CA ILE A 64 -9.20 -5.21 -5.33
C ILE A 64 -9.45 -6.08 -6.57
N VAL A 65 -8.39 -6.43 -7.32
CA VAL A 65 -8.49 -7.32 -8.48
C VAL A 65 -8.92 -8.73 -8.08
N ALA A 66 -8.31 -9.30 -7.03
CA ALA A 66 -8.69 -10.61 -6.50
C ALA A 66 -10.18 -10.67 -6.13
N ARG A 67 -10.71 -9.62 -5.48
CA ARG A 67 -12.12 -9.50 -5.10
C ARG A 67 -13.05 -9.41 -6.31
N ASP A 68 -12.70 -8.62 -7.33
CA ASP A 68 -13.49 -8.51 -8.57
C ASP A 68 -13.54 -9.85 -9.34
N GLN A 69 -12.48 -10.64 -9.25
CA GLN A 69 -12.42 -11.99 -9.84
C GLN A 69 -13.11 -13.08 -9.00
N GLY A 70 -13.62 -12.74 -7.81
CA GLY A 70 -14.31 -13.70 -6.93
C GLY A 70 -13.39 -14.63 -6.15
N LEU A 71 -12.09 -14.30 -6.02
CA LEU A 71 -11.19 -15.07 -5.16
C LEU A 71 -11.64 -14.99 -3.69
N PRO A 72 -11.44 -16.06 -2.90
CA PRO A 72 -12.00 -16.20 -1.56
C PRO A 72 -11.16 -15.45 -0.53
N PHE A 73 -11.14 -14.12 -0.64
CA PHE A 73 -10.50 -13.23 0.31
C PHE A 73 -11.47 -12.14 0.74
N GLN A 74 -11.32 -11.70 1.98
CA GLN A 74 -11.97 -10.53 2.54
C GLN A 74 -10.90 -9.65 3.20
N ALA A 75 -11.23 -8.44 3.61
CA ALA A 75 -10.29 -7.57 4.30
C ALA A 75 -10.95 -6.81 5.45
N LEU A 76 -10.18 -6.59 6.51
CA LEU A 76 -10.48 -5.59 7.54
C LEU A 76 -9.99 -4.23 7.05
N PRO A 77 -10.64 -3.12 7.45
CA PRO A 77 -10.16 -1.77 7.15
C PRO A 77 -8.97 -1.38 8.06
N VAL A 78 -7.90 -2.17 8.04
CA VAL A 78 -6.63 -1.95 8.75
C VAL A 78 -5.52 -1.75 7.72
N PHE A 79 -4.76 -0.66 7.85
CA PHE A 79 -3.88 -0.14 6.81
C PHE A 79 -2.46 0.06 7.34
N LEU A 80 -1.70 -1.04 7.46
CA LEU A 80 -0.39 -1.03 8.10
C LEU A 80 0.67 -0.24 7.30
N HIS A 81 0.47 -0.11 5.99
CA HIS A 81 1.39 0.60 5.12
C HIS A 81 0.67 1.71 4.35
N ARG A 82 1.13 2.93 4.57
CA ARG A 82 0.78 4.14 3.82
C ARG A 82 2.06 4.82 3.36
N ARG A 83 2.04 5.44 2.19
CA ARG A 83 3.21 6.17 1.67
C ARG A 83 2.86 7.06 0.49
N PHE A 84 3.44 8.26 0.43
CA PHE A 84 3.45 9.01 -0.81
C PHE A 84 4.34 8.35 -1.87
N ARG A 85 4.05 8.61 -3.16
CA ARG A 85 4.71 7.94 -4.28
C ARG A 85 5.46 8.85 -5.25
N HIS A 86 5.36 10.18 -5.09
CA HIS A 86 6.11 11.12 -5.93
C HIS A 86 7.61 10.90 -5.80
N GLY A 87 8.13 10.67 -4.59
CA GLY A 87 9.54 10.33 -4.40
C GLY A 87 9.99 9.10 -5.18
N PHE A 88 9.09 8.17 -5.51
CA PHE A 88 9.45 6.85 -6.05
C PHE A 88 9.33 6.75 -7.57
N VAL A 89 9.31 7.90 -8.26
CA VAL A 89 9.46 7.98 -9.70
C VAL A 89 10.88 8.40 -10.03
N PHE A 90 11.65 7.44 -10.53
CA PHE A 90 13.04 7.60 -10.90
C PHE A 90 13.16 7.79 -12.41
N ILE A 91 14.12 8.59 -12.84
CA ILE A 91 14.37 8.89 -14.25
C ILE A 91 15.83 8.65 -14.59
N ASN A 92 16.10 8.28 -15.82
CA ASN A 92 17.46 8.36 -16.35
C ASN A 92 17.75 9.82 -16.72
N ALA A 93 18.78 10.40 -16.12
CA ALA A 93 19.16 11.81 -16.24
C ALA A 93 19.53 12.22 -17.67
N THR A 94 19.88 11.26 -18.54
CA THR A 94 20.26 11.53 -19.94
C THR A 94 19.06 11.61 -20.90
N LYS A 95 17.84 11.26 -20.44
CA LYS A 95 16.65 11.11 -21.31
C LYS A 95 15.84 12.39 -21.51
N GLY A 96 16.27 13.49 -20.90
CA GLY A 96 15.64 14.81 -21.05
C GLY A 96 14.27 14.93 -20.39
N ILE A 97 13.94 14.08 -19.42
CA ILE A 97 12.69 14.15 -18.64
C ILE A 97 12.84 15.22 -17.56
N LYS A 98 11.99 16.25 -17.60
CA LYS A 98 12.03 17.38 -16.64
C LYS A 98 10.70 17.61 -15.92
N LYS A 99 9.59 17.13 -16.51
CA LYS A 99 8.24 17.25 -15.94
C LYS A 99 7.43 15.98 -16.22
N PRO A 100 6.35 15.73 -15.47
CA PRO A 100 5.57 14.50 -15.62
C PRO A 100 5.07 14.22 -17.04
N THR A 101 4.62 15.23 -17.78
CA THR A 101 4.15 15.08 -19.17
C THR A 101 5.22 14.56 -20.14
N ASP A 102 6.50 14.67 -19.79
CA ASP A 102 7.59 14.14 -20.63
C ASP A 102 7.65 12.59 -20.59
N LEU A 103 6.89 11.95 -19.71
CA LEU A 103 6.69 10.50 -19.66
C LEU A 103 5.77 9.97 -20.77
N ILE A 104 5.00 10.84 -21.43
CA ILE A 104 4.12 10.45 -22.55
C ILE A 104 4.99 9.85 -23.67
N GLY A 105 4.67 8.62 -24.07
CA GLY A 105 5.40 7.88 -25.10
C GLY A 105 6.72 7.26 -24.64
N ARG A 106 7.05 7.32 -23.34
CA ARG A 106 8.33 6.80 -22.81
C ARG A 106 8.24 5.33 -22.39
N LYS A 107 9.42 4.72 -22.30
CA LYS A 107 9.60 3.37 -21.74
C LYS A 107 9.77 3.47 -20.23
N VAL A 108 8.84 2.90 -19.48
CA VAL A 108 8.81 3.01 -18.01
C VAL A 108 8.83 1.62 -17.39
N GLY A 109 9.82 1.39 -16.53
CA GLY A 109 9.93 0.18 -15.72
C GLY A 109 8.99 0.20 -14.52
N ILE A 110 8.55 -0.99 -14.13
CA ILE A 110 7.82 -1.28 -12.89
C ILE A 110 8.19 -2.67 -12.39
N LYS A 111 7.98 -2.95 -11.10
CA LYS A 111 8.17 -4.29 -10.55
C LYS A 111 7.14 -5.27 -11.14
N SER A 112 5.86 -5.02 -10.88
CA SER A 112 4.72 -5.60 -11.61
C SER A 112 3.63 -4.53 -11.80
N TYR A 113 2.63 -4.77 -12.63
CA TYR A 113 1.57 -3.81 -12.93
C TYR A 113 0.59 -3.61 -11.78
N LEU A 114 0.25 -4.67 -11.04
CA LEU A 114 -0.72 -4.60 -9.94
C LEU A 114 -0.12 -4.09 -8.63
N VAL A 115 1.20 -3.91 -8.51
CA VAL A 115 1.79 -3.36 -7.27
C VAL A 115 1.15 -2.03 -6.92
N THR A 116 0.61 -1.92 -5.70
CA THR A 116 -0.17 -0.76 -5.25
C THR A 116 0.58 0.56 -5.37
N ALA A 117 1.91 0.56 -5.16
CA ALA A 117 2.75 1.75 -5.35
C ALA A 117 2.66 2.29 -6.78
N GLY A 118 2.80 1.41 -7.78
CA GLY A 118 2.68 1.74 -9.19
C GLY A 118 1.25 2.13 -9.57
N HIS A 119 0.25 1.42 -9.04
CA HIS A 119 -1.15 1.71 -9.31
C HIS A 119 -1.58 3.11 -8.82
N TRP A 120 -1.23 3.47 -7.59
CA TRP A 120 -1.42 4.83 -7.07
C TRP A 120 -0.73 5.87 -7.95
N MET A 121 0.54 5.64 -8.29
CA MET A 121 1.30 6.61 -9.06
C MET A 121 0.76 6.77 -10.48
N ARG A 122 0.28 5.70 -11.13
CA ARG A 122 -0.39 5.79 -12.44
C ARG A 122 -1.65 6.65 -12.37
N GLY A 123 -2.50 6.43 -11.36
CA GLY A 123 -3.71 7.25 -11.18
C GLY A 123 -3.37 8.72 -10.88
N ILE A 124 -2.40 8.97 -10.00
CA ILE A 124 -1.93 10.33 -9.70
C ILE A 124 -1.35 10.99 -10.97
N LEU A 125 -0.50 10.31 -11.74
CA LEU A 125 0.06 10.82 -13.00
C LEU A 125 -1.04 11.24 -13.98
N GLU A 126 -2.09 10.43 -14.10
CA GLU A 126 -3.20 10.71 -15.00
C GLU A 126 -4.05 11.90 -14.55
N HIS A 127 -4.51 11.89 -13.30
CA HIS A 127 -5.49 12.86 -12.78
C HIS A 127 -4.87 14.18 -12.32
N GLU A 128 -3.63 14.16 -11.81
CA GLU A 128 -2.96 15.36 -11.30
C GLU A 128 -2.00 16.01 -12.29
N TYR A 129 -1.51 15.24 -13.27
CA TYR A 129 -0.47 15.71 -14.20
C TYR A 129 -0.80 15.51 -15.67
N GLY A 130 -1.97 14.93 -16.01
CA GLY A 130 -2.39 14.75 -17.40
C GLY A 130 -1.51 13.77 -18.17
N VAL A 131 -1.03 12.71 -17.51
CA VAL A 131 -0.21 11.64 -18.11
C VAL A 131 -1.03 10.34 -18.12
N PRO A 132 -1.79 10.06 -19.18
CA PRO A 132 -2.61 8.86 -19.24
C PRO A 132 -1.76 7.60 -19.15
N HIS A 133 -2.16 6.62 -18.34
CA HIS A 133 -1.43 5.36 -18.19
C HIS A 133 -1.20 4.63 -19.53
N ARG A 134 -2.13 4.78 -20.50
CA ARG A 134 -2.05 4.18 -21.84
C ARG A 134 -1.05 4.88 -22.77
N SER A 135 -0.59 6.07 -22.40
CA SER A 135 0.40 6.82 -23.18
C SER A 135 1.83 6.32 -22.96
N ILE A 136 2.06 5.45 -21.96
CA ILE A 136 3.37 4.93 -21.56
C ILE A 136 3.56 3.50 -22.08
N GLU A 137 4.81 3.13 -22.38
CA GLU A 137 5.24 1.76 -22.65
C GLU A 137 5.77 1.12 -21.36
N TRP A 138 5.05 0.13 -20.83
CA TRP A 138 5.33 -0.47 -19.52
C TRP A 138 6.19 -1.74 -19.63
N PHE A 139 7.22 -1.83 -18.80
CA PHE A 139 8.11 -2.98 -18.70
C PHE A 139 8.12 -3.52 -17.26
N ALA A 140 7.68 -4.76 -17.06
CA ALA A 140 7.57 -5.39 -15.74
C ALA A 140 8.71 -6.38 -15.46
N GLU A 141 9.31 -6.27 -14.26
CA GLU A 141 10.41 -7.11 -13.79
C GLU A 141 9.98 -8.48 -13.25
N ILE A 142 8.76 -8.61 -12.73
CA ILE A 142 8.19 -9.86 -12.20
C ILE A 142 6.73 -10.03 -12.63
N ASP A 143 6.22 -11.25 -12.45
CA ASP A 143 4.82 -11.59 -12.73
C ASP A 143 3.86 -10.99 -11.69
N GLU A 144 2.56 -11.04 -12.00
CA GLU A 144 1.52 -10.52 -11.12
C GLU A 144 1.18 -11.49 -9.98
N ASP A 145 0.91 -10.95 -8.79
CA ASP A 145 0.41 -11.74 -7.65
C ASP A 145 -0.94 -12.43 -7.98
N VAL A 146 -1.75 -11.76 -8.80
CA VAL A 146 -3.09 -12.23 -9.23
C VAL A 146 -3.11 -12.23 -10.75
N ASP A 147 -3.41 -13.38 -11.34
CA ASP A 147 -3.52 -13.50 -12.79
C ASP A 147 -4.66 -12.61 -13.30
N PHE A 148 -4.39 -11.75 -14.28
CA PHE A 148 -5.42 -10.94 -14.91
C PHE A 148 -5.10 -10.70 -16.38
N THR A 149 -6.13 -10.40 -17.16
CA THR A 149 -5.96 -10.04 -18.58
C THR A 149 -5.78 -8.55 -18.71
N PHE A 150 -4.63 -8.12 -19.20
CA PHE A 150 -4.36 -6.72 -19.49
C PHE A 150 -5.30 -6.17 -20.57
N PRO A 151 -5.72 -4.89 -20.50
CA PRO A 151 -6.40 -4.22 -21.59
C PRO A 151 -5.60 -4.31 -22.89
N LYS A 152 -6.24 -4.63 -24.02
CA LYS A 152 -5.55 -4.90 -25.32
C LYS A 152 -4.76 -3.68 -25.82
N GLU A 153 -5.25 -2.50 -25.50
CA GLU A 153 -4.67 -1.21 -25.87
C GLU A 153 -3.49 -0.79 -24.98
N LEU A 154 -3.20 -1.52 -23.89
CA LEU A 154 -2.07 -1.24 -23.02
C LEU A 154 -0.78 -1.79 -23.64
N LYS A 155 0.21 -0.91 -23.81
CA LYS A 155 1.56 -1.32 -24.21
C LYS A 155 2.31 -1.87 -23.01
N PHE A 156 2.33 -3.20 -22.87
CA PHE A 156 2.93 -3.89 -21.74
C PHE A 156 3.87 -5.00 -22.20
N THR A 157 5.04 -5.11 -21.57
CA THR A 157 6.01 -6.18 -21.80
C THR A 157 6.50 -6.72 -20.46
N ARG A 158 6.35 -8.03 -20.25
CA ARG A 158 7.05 -8.75 -19.18
C ARG A 158 8.49 -9.01 -19.63
N LEU A 159 9.45 -8.53 -18.85
CA LEU A 159 10.88 -8.71 -19.14
C LEU A 159 11.29 -10.18 -18.92
N PRO A 160 12.39 -10.65 -19.54
CA PRO A 160 13.04 -11.90 -19.15
C PRO A 160 13.55 -11.85 -17.70
N ASP A 161 13.64 -13.01 -17.04
CA ASP A 161 14.02 -13.11 -15.61
C ASP A 161 15.48 -12.72 -15.32
N ASP A 162 16.33 -12.64 -16.34
CA ASP A 162 17.72 -12.19 -16.23
C ASP A 162 17.88 -10.67 -16.38
N LYS A 163 16.80 -9.93 -16.67
CA LYS A 163 16.78 -8.47 -16.76
C LYS A 163 16.25 -7.81 -15.49
N SER A 164 16.86 -6.69 -15.11
CA SER A 164 16.41 -5.86 -14.00
C SER A 164 16.02 -4.45 -14.44
N VAL A 165 14.87 -3.97 -14.00
CA VAL A 165 14.39 -2.61 -14.31
C VAL A 165 15.28 -1.52 -13.73
N GLU A 166 15.94 -1.78 -12.60
CA GLU A 166 16.88 -0.82 -12.01
C GLU A 166 18.15 -0.67 -12.86
N THR A 167 18.72 -1.79 -13.31
CA THR A 167 19.89 -1.78 -14.21
C THR A 167 19.53 -1.13 -15.55
N MET A 168 18.42 -1.55 -16.16
CA MET A 168 17.93 -0.99 -17.42
C MET A 168 17.64 0.52 -17.33
N LEU A 169 17.17 1.02 -16.18
CA LEU A 169 17.04 2.46 -15.94
C LEU A 169 18.42 3.13 -15.95
N ALA A 170 19.39 2.63 -15.19
CA ALA A 170 20.71 3.24 -15.08
C ALA A 170 21.46 3.24 -16.42
N GLU A 171 21.27 2.19 -17.23
CA GLU A 171 21.86 2.04 -18.57
C GLU A 171 21.11 2.82 -19.65
N GLY A 172 19.90 3.31 -19.36
CA GLY A 172 19.09 4.08 -20.30
C GLY A 172 18.34 3.22 -21.32
N GLU A 173 18.20 1.91 -21.08
CA GLU A 173 17.25 1.06 -21.81
C GLU A 173 15.80 1.45 -21.47
N LEU A 174 15.56 1.83 -20.21
CA LEU A 174 14.31 2.45 -19.73
C LEU A 174 14.54 3.94 -19.46
N ASP A 175 13.53 4.76 -19.75
CA ASP A 175 13.63 6.20 -19.57
C ASP A 175 13.27 6.63 -18.15
N ALA A 176 12.34 5.90 -17.51
CA ALA A 176 11.94 6.09 -16.13
C ALA A 176 11.57 4.76 -15.45
N LEU A 177 11.42 4.78 -14.14
CA LEU A 177 11.06 3.65 -13.30
C LEU A 177 10.14 4.12 -12.16
N ILE A 178 8.98 3.47 -12.02
CA ILE A 178 8.12 3.62 -10.85
C ILE A 178 8.32 2.40 -9.95
N HIS A 179 8.82 2.62 -8.73
CA HIS A 179 9.23 1.53 -7.83
C HIS A 179 8.56 1.62 -6.45
N SER A 180 8.53 0.52 -5.69
CA SER A 180 8.01 0.51 -4.31
C SER A 180 9.02 1.05 -3.29
N ASP A 181 10.31 0.90 -3.61
CA ASP A 181 11.46 1.13 -2.75
C ASP A 181 12.46 2.11 -3.37
N ILE A 182 13.40 2.59 -2.56
CA ILE A 182 14.55 3.33 -3.09
C ILE A 182 15.44 2.35 -3.84
N ILE A 183 15.68 2.63 -5.12
CA ILE A 183 16.43 1.75 -6.01
C ILE A 183 17.93 1.78 -5.71
N LYS A 184 18.62 0.67 -5.96
CA LYS A 184 20.04 0.49 -5.67
C LYS A 184 20.93 1.53 -6.37
N PRO A 185 20.74 1.88 -7.66
CA PRO A 185 21.52 2.94 -8.29
C PRO A 185 21.43 4.29 -7.56
N MET A 186 20.24 4.65 -7.05
CA MET A 186 20.03 5.88 -6.27
C MET A 186 20.77 5.80 -4.92
N MET A 187 20.69 4.67 -4.21
CA MET A 187 21.40 4.48 -2.95
C MET A 187 22.93 4.53 -3.12
N GLN A 188 23.42 4.11 -4.28
CA GLN A 188 24.85 4.14 -4.64
C GLN A 188 25.31 5.50 -5.18
N GLY A 189 24.40 6.47 -5.32
CA GLY A 189 24.72 7.79 -5.85
C GLY A 189 25.07 7.79 -7.34
N ASP A 190 24.49 6.87 -8.12
CA ASP A 190 24.70 6.82 -9.57
C ASP A 190 24.21 8.12 -10.23
N PRO A 191 25.11 8.93 -10.84
CA PRO A 191 24.75 10.24 -11.39
C PRO A 191 23.81 10.13 -12.61
N ARG A 192 23.63 8.93 -13.18
CA ARG A 192 22.71 8.69 -14.30
C ARG A 192 21.26 8.59 -13.84
N VAL A 193 21.00 8.47 -12.54
CA VAL A 193 19.66 8.24 -12.00
C VAL A 193 19.24 9.41 -11.12
N GLY A 194 18.06 9.98 -11.41
CA GLY A 194 17.45 11.07 -10.67
C GLY A 194 16.02 10.75 -10.23
N ARG A 195 15.40 11.67 -9.49
CA ARG A 195 13.95 11.65 -9.24
C ARG A 195 13.25 12.58 -10.23
N LEU A 196 12.03 12.23 -10.63
CA LEU A 196 11.20 13.10 -11.46
C LEU A 196 10.90 14.43 -10.77
N TRP A 197 10.64 14.39 -9.46
CA TRP A 197 10.54 15.58 -8.60
C TRP A 197 11.78 15.66 -7.70
N PRO A 198 12.70 16.61 -7.96
CA PRO A 198 13.85 16.83 -7.06
C PRO A 198 13.39 17.12 -5.63
N ASP A 199 12.44 18.05 -5.46
CA ASP A 199 11.76 18.33 -4.19
C ASP A 199 10.42 17.58 -4.10
N HIS A 200 10.52 16.26 -4.04
CA HIS A 200 9.36 15.37 -3.93
C HIS A 200 8.54 15.63 -2.66
N LYS A 201 9.16 16.01 -1.54
CA LYS A 201 8.43 16.28 -0.30
C LYS A 201 7.50 17.50 -0.44
N ALA A 202 7.97 18.59 -1.03
CA ALA A 202 7.12 19.74 -1.30
C ALA A 202 5.94 19.37 -2.22
N GLU A 203 6.18 18.53 -3.23
CA GLU A 203 5.14 18.05 -4.14
C GLU A 203 4.13 17.13 -3.45
N GLU A 204 4.59 16.27 -2.54
CA GLU A 204 3.73 15.40 -1.73
C GLU A 204 2.84 16.21 -0.78
N ILE A 205 3.37 17.27 -0.17
CA ILE A 205 2.59 18.22 0.63
C ILE A 205 1.56 18.95 -0.24
N ARG A 206 1.94 19.43 -1.44
CA ARG A 206 1.01 20.05 -2.39
C ARG A 206 -0.13 19.11 -2.74
N TYR A 207 0.19 17.87 -3.10
CA TYR A 207 -0.79 16.84 -3.43
C TYR A 207 -1.73 16.56 -2.26
N PHE A 208 -1.20 16.38 -1.05
CA PHE A 208 -2.00 16.14 0.14
C PHE A 208 -2.92 17.33 0.46
N ARG A 209 -2.43 18.56 0.39
CA ARG A 209 -3.25 19.77 0.63
C ARG A 209 -4.39 19.92 -0.38
N LYS A 210 -4.17 19.49 -1.63
CA LYS A 210 -5.18 19.55 -2.69
C LYS A 210 -6.22 18.44 -2.57
N THR A 211 -5.79 17.21 -2.26
CA THR A 211 -6.64 16.00 -2.39
C THR A 211 -7.08 15.42 -1.05
N GLY A 212 -6.37 15.72 0.04
CA GLY A 212 -6.52 15.04 1.32
C GLY A 212 -6.04 13.59 1.33
N ILE A 213 -5.42 13.10 0.25
CA ILE A 213 -5.06 11.69 0.09
C ILE A 213 -3.64 11.44 0.61
N PHE A 214 -3.53 10.64 1.67
CA PHE A 214 -2.30 9.94 2.03
C PHE A 214 -2.43 8.46 1.62
N PRO A 215 -1.78 8.02 0.51
CA PRO A 215 -2.11 6.76 -0.14
C PRO A 215 -1.98 5.52 0.76
N ILE A 216 -3.04 4.68 0.76
CA ILE A 216 -3.09 3.36 1.42
C ILE A 216 -2.45 2.32 0.50
N MET A 217 -1.38 1.67 0.96
CA MET A 217 -0.65 0.66 0.19
C MET A 217 -1.21 -0.73 0.39
N HIS A 218 -1.41 -1.11 1.64
CA HIS A 218 -1.79 -2.46 2.00
C HIS A 218 -3.07 -2.47 2.84
N VAL A 219 -3.84 -3.54 2.68
CA VAL A 219 -5.03 -3.86 3.49
C VAL A 219 -4.77 -5.12 4.30
N MET A 220 -5.55 -5.35 5.35
CA MET A 220 -5.44 -6.56 6.16
C MET A 220 -6.41 -7.62 5.65
N GLY A 221 -5.89 -8.53 4.84
CA GLY A 221 -6.64 -9.67 4.31
C GLY A 221 -6.98 -10.69 5.40
N ILE A 222 -8.13 -11.33 5.27
CA ILE A 222 -8.61 -12.42 6.11
C ILE A 222 -9.32 -13.48 5.26
N LYS A 223 -9.16 -14.74 5.66
CA LYS A 223 -9.87 -15.87 5.07
C LYS A 223 -11.40 -15.78 5.35
N PRO A 224 -12.27 -15.90 4.34
CA PRO A 224 -13.72 -15.83 4.51
C PRO A 224 -14.30 -16.87 5.47
N GLU A 225 -13.72 -18.07 5.57
CA GLU A 225 -14.12 -19.12 6.49
C GLU A 225 -14.04 -18.66 7.95
N ILE A 226 -13.01 -17.87 8.31
CA ILE A 226 -12.86 -17.31 9.66
C ILE A 226 -13.98 -16.32 9.94
N VAL A 227 -14.30 -15.46 8.98
CA VAL A 227 -15.38 -14.46 9.13
C VAL A 227 -16.74 -15.15 9.26
N LYS A 228 -16.95 -16.24 8.52
CA LYS A 228 -18.19 -17.02 8.54
C LYS A 228 -18.36 -17.81 9.85
N GLU A 229 -17.32 -18.49 10.31
CA GLU A 229 -17.37 -19.38 11.48
C GLU A 229 -17.21 -18.59 12.80
N HIS A 230 -16.47 -17.49 12.75
CA HIS A 230 -16.12 -16.67 13.90
C HIS A 230 -16.30 -15.16 13.58
N PRO A 231 -17.54 -14.68 13.39
CA PRO A 231 -17.80 -13.29 12.99
C PRO A 231 -17.33 -12.22 13.99
N TRP A 232 -16.98 -12.63 15.21
CA TRP A 232 -16.37 -11.76 16.23
C TRP A 232 -14.86 -11.54 16.02
N VAL A 233 -14.17 -12.37 15.22
CA VAL A 233 -12.71 -12.27 14.99
C VAL A 233 -12.33 -10.96 14.30
N PRO A 234 -12.98 -10.52 13.20
CA PRO A 234 -12.66 -9.23 12.57
C PRO A 234 -12.75 -8.05 13.55
N ILE A 235 -13.75 -8.06 14.42
CA ILE A 235 -13.99 -7.02 15.42
C ILE A 235 -12.85 -6.97 16.44
N ASN A 236 -12.52 -8.12 17.04
CA ASN A 236 -11.50 -8.20 18.09
C ASN A 236 -10.10 -7.93 17.53
N MET A 237 -9.81 -8.39 16.31
CA MET A 237 -8.56 -8.07 15.61
C MET A 237 -8.46 -6.58 15.31
N PHE A 238 -9.54 -5.94 14.81
CA PHE A 238 -9.55 -4.50 14.56
C PHE A 238 -9.24 -3.69 15.83
N GLN A 239 -9.87 -4.04 16.96
CA GLN A 239 -9.58 -3.40 18.26
C GLN A 239 -8.12 -3.59 18.69
N ALA A 240 -7.59 -4.80 18.52
CA ALA A 240 -6.21 -5.11 18.89
C ALA A 240 -5.22 -4.31 18.04
N PHE A 241 -5.46 -4.18 16.73
CA PHE A 241 -4.68 -3.32 15.84
C PHE A 241 -4.77 -1.84 16.23
N GLU A 242 -5.96 -1.31 16.51
CA GLU A 242 -6.13 0.08 16.96
C GLU A 242 -5.39 0.35 18.28
N LYS A 243 -5.48 -0.57 19.25
CA LYS A 243 -4.76 -0.47 20.52
C LYS A 243 -3.25 -0.52 20.33
N ALA A 244 -2.75 -1.43 19.49
CA ALA A 244 -1.34 -1.55 19.18
C ALA A 244 -0.79 -0.28 18.49
N LYS A 245 -1.50 0.23 17.49
CA LYS A 245 -1.18 1.50 16.82
C LYS A 245 -1.17 2.65 17.83
N SER A 246 -2.18 2.77 18.68
CA SER A 246 -2.26 3.85 19.68
C SER A 246 -1.05 3.86 20.62
N LEU A 247 -0.63 2.69 21.12
CA LEU A 247 0.59 2.56 21.93
C LEU A 247 1.85 2.97 21.16
N ALA A 248 1.97 2.54 19.91
CA ALA A 248 3.09 2.89 19.05
C ALA A 248 3.15 4.39 18.74
N MET A 249 2.03 5.01 18.35
CA MET A 249 1.95 6.44 18.07
C MET A 249 2.37 7.27 19.28
N LYS A 250 1.89 6.90 20.49
CA LYS A 250 2.30 7.54 21.74
C LYS A 250 3.81 7.36 22.02
N ARG A 251 4.36 6.17 21.76
CA ARG A 251 5.80 5.91 21.93
C ARG A 251 6.65 6.76 20.98
N MET A 252 6.18 6.94 19.75
CA MET A 252 6.86 7.74 18.72
C MET A 252 6.92 9.24 19.04
N GLU A 253 6.18 9.75 20.02
CA GLU A 253 6.35 11.13 20.49
C GLU A 253 7.72 11.37 21.15
N ASN A 254 8.36 10.31 21.67
CA ASN A 254 9.67 10.39 22.32
C ASN A 254 10.82 10.33 21.28
N PRO A 255 11.55 11.42 21.01
CA PRO A 255 12.60 11.44 19.99
C PRO A 255 13.77 10.49 20.27
N ARG A 256 13.94 10.03 21.51
CA ARG A 256 15.04 9.13 21.90
C ARG A 256 14.93 7.72 21.33
N ILE A 257 13.80 7.35 20.73
CA ILE A 257 13.61 5.99 20.17
C ILE A 257 14.25 5.83 18.78
N ALA A 258 14.62 6.92 18.12
CA ALA A 258 15.22 6.93 16.79
C ALA A 258 16.46 7.84 16.76
N PRO A 259 17.61 7.38 16.22
CA PRO A 259 18.83 8.18 16.16
C PRO A 259 18.81 9.16 14.98
N LEU A 260 17.80 10.05 14.94
CA LEU A 260 17.67 11.10 13.93
C LEU A 260 17.82 12.47 14.61
N ALA A 261 18.77 13.28 14.10
CA ALA A 261 19.11 14.58 14.68
C ALA A 261 17.91 15.55 14.73
N TRP A 262 17.05 15.52 13.71
CA TRP A 262 15.88 16.39 13.55
C TRP A 262 14.56 15.62 13.65
N TYR A 263 14.53 14.59 14.51
CA TYR A 263 13.34 13.76 14.68
C TYR A 263 12.11 14.58 15.08
N ARG A 264 12.30 15.50 16.05
CA ARG A 264 11.17 16.24 16.62
C ARG A 264 10.58 17.22 15.62
N GLU A 265 11.42 17.89 14.85
CA GLU A 265 11.01 18.80 13.77
C GLU A 265 10.23 18.04 12.69
N ALA A 266 10.72 16.87 12.26
CA ALA A 266 10.02 16.03 11.29
C ALA A 266 8.66 15.54 11.82
N TRP A 267 8.57 15.22 13.11
CA TRP A 267 7.34 14.80 13.77
C TRP A 267 6.30 15.94 13.84
N GLU A 268 6.73 17.14 14.25
CA GLU A 268 5.86 18.32 14.35
C GLU A 268 5.36 18.77 12.98
N GLU A 269 6.23 18.79 11.98
CA GLU A 269 5.85 19.11 10.59
C GLU A 269 4.83 18.09 10.04
N GLN A 270 5.02 16.79 10.30
CA GLN A 270 4.04 15.78 9.90
C GLN A 270 2.67 16.04 10.54
N GLN A 271 2.64 16.38 11.83
CA GLN A 271 1.39 16.70 12.53
C GLN A 271 0.71 17.93 11.95
N GLU A 272 1.48 18.97 11.62
CA GLU A 272 0.96 20.19 10.98
C GLU A 272 0.36 19.89 9.60
N VAL A 273 1.00 19.03 8.81
CA VAL A 273 0.57 18.74 7.43
C VAL A 273 -0.58 17.73 7.37
N ILE A 274 -0.45 16.57 8.04
CA ILE A 274 -1.33 15.40 7.84
C ILE A 274 -2.24 15.15 9.06
N GLY A 275 -1.90 15.75 10.20
CA GLY A 275 -2.60 15.60 11.47
C GLY A 275 -1.97 14.57 12.41
N PRO A 276 -2.58 14.36 13.59
CA PRO A 276 -1.99 13.57 14.67
C PRO A 276 -1.99 12.06 14.45
N ASP A 277 -2.90 11.54 13.59
CA ASP A 277 -2.96 10.12 13.23
C ASP A 277 -3.02 9.93 11.71
N PRO A 278 -1.87 9.94 11.00
CA PRO A 278 -1.81 9.64 9.57
C PRO A 278 -2.16 8.17 9.25
N TRP A 279 -2.12 7.29 10.25
CA TRP A 279 -2.33 5.84 10.13
C TRP A 279 -3.72 5.42 10.66
N GLU A 280 -4.71 6.30 10.59
CA GLU A 280 -6.08 5.96 10.99
C GLU A 280 -6.59 4.67 10.29
N TYR A 281 -7.22 3.78 11.05
CA TYR A 281 -7.91 2.60 10.51
C TYR A 281 -9.42 2.87 10.44
N GLY A 282 -10.17 1.93 9.88
CA GLY A 282 -11.61 2.06 9.68
C GLY A 282 -11.97 2.75 8.36
N LEU A 283 -13.26 2.77 8.03
CA LEU A 283 -13.78 3.43 6.83
C LEU A 283 -14.22 4.86 7.16
N THR A 284 -13.38 5.62 7.87
CA THR A 284 -13.60 7.04 8.11
C THR A 284 -13.76 7.80 6.79
N ASP A 285 -14.36 9.00 6.80
CA ASP A 285 -14.56 9.80 5.57
C ASP A 285 -13.27 9.96 4.74
N ARG A 286 -12.12 10.17 5.39
CA ARG A 286 -10.82 10.29 4.72
C ARG A 286 -10.38 8.98 4.07
N ASN A 287 -10.56 7.86 4.77
CA ASN A 287 -10.22 6.55 4.25
C ASN A 287 -11.18 6.12 3.15
N ARG A 288 -12.48 6.42 3.25
CA ARG A 288 -13.45 6.21 2.17
C ARG A 288 -13.03 6.93 0.92
N HIS A 289 -12.75 8.23 1.02
CA HIS A 289 -12.28 9.01 -0.12
C HIS A 289 -11.02 8.41 -0.77
N THR A 290 -10.05 8.01 0.05
CA THR A 290 -8.80 7.39 -0.43
C THR A 290 -9.06 6.04 -1.12
N LEU A 291 -9.87 5.17 -0.53
CA LEU A 291 -10.16 3.82 -1.05
C LEU A 291 -11.06 3.85 -2.28
N GLU A 292 -12.06 4.73 -2.31
CA GLU A 292 -12.94 4.93 -3.47
C GLU A 292 -12.19 5.52 -4.66
N THR A 293 -11.14 6.31 -4.41
CA THR A 293 -10.25 6.86 -5.44
C THR A 293 -9.44 5.74 -6.08
N ILE A 294 -8.73 4.92 -5.29
CA ILE A 294 -7.95 3.80 -5.86
C ILE A 294 -8.85 2.73 -6.50
N ALA A 295 -10.04 2.45 -5.96
CA ALA A 295 -11.03 1.60 -6.62
C ALA A 295 -11.54 2.19 -7.95
N GLY A 296 -11.66 3.52 -8.02
CA GLY A 296 -11.92 4.25 -9.27
C GLY A 296 -10.80 4.04 -10.28
N TYR A 297 -9.55 4.25 -9.86
CA TYR A 297 -8.37 4.01 -10.70
C TYR A 297 -8.29 2.57 -11.19
N SER A 298 -8.64 1.57 -10.36
CA SER A 298 -8.70 0.17 -10.78
C SER A 298 -9.65 -0.02 -11.97
N HIS A 299 -10.83 0.59 -11.92
CA HIS A 299 -11.82 0.47 -12.98
C HIS A 299 -11.39 1.23 -14.25
N GLU A 300 -10.94 2.48 -14.11
CA GLU A 300 -10.48 3.33 -15.22
C GLU A 300 -9.29 2.72 -15.98
N GLN A 301 -8.39 2.05 -15.27
CA GLN A 301 -7.24 1.36 -15.86
C GLN A 301 -7.58 -0.06 -16.36
N GLY A 302 -8.84 -0.48 -16.30
CA GLY A 302 -9.29 -1.79 -16.77
C GLY A 302 -8.80 -2.98 -15.93
N LEU A 303 -8.44 -2.75 -14.66
CA LEU A 303 -8.01 -3.80 -13.73
C LEU A 303 -9.20 -4.57 -13.14
N THR A 304 -10.37 -3.94 -13.07
CA THR A 304 -11.62 -4.56 -12.59
C THR A 304 -12.76 -4.39 -13.59
N LYS A 305 -13.65 -5.37 -13.66
CA LYS A 305 -14.81 -5.38 -14.57
C LYS A 305 -15.81 -4.28 -14.25
N ARG A 306 -15.91 -3.91 -12.97
CA ARG A 306 -16.75 -2.82 -12.46
C ARG A 306 -16.00 -1.99 -11.44
N ARG A 307 -16.55 -0.82 -11.10
CA ARG A 307 -16.11 -0.08 -9.91
C ARG A 307 -16.55 -0.83 -8.65
N MET A 308 -15.57 -1.34 -7.89
CA MET A 308 -15.81 -2.03 -6.63
C MET A 308 -16.24 -1.02 -5.55
N THR A 309 -17.26 -1.36 -4.77
CA THR A 309 -17.69 -0.55 -3.61
C THR A 309 -16.90 -0.95 -2.37
N LEU A 310 -16.88 -0.11 -1.34
CA LEU A 310 -16.20 -0.46 -0.09
C LEU A 310 -16.88 -1.64 0.63
N ASP A 311 -18.21 -1.80 0.47
CA ASP A 311 -18.94 -2.95 1.01
C ASP A 311 -18.58 -4.26 0.28
N ASP A 312 -18.18 -4.19 -1.00
CA ASP A 312 -17.62 -5.34 -1.71
C ASP A 312 -16.23 -5.75 -1.17
N LEU A 313 -15.50 -4.77 -0.63
CA LEU A 313 -14.07 -4.87 -0.30
C LEU A 313 -13.79 -5.05 1.19
N PHE A 314 -14.68 -4.69 2.11
CA PHE A 314 -14.37 -4.73 3.54
C PHE A 314 -15.46 -5.39 4.36
N VAL A 315 -15.04 -6.19 5.32
CA VAL A 315 -15.97 -6.74 6.32
C VAL A 315 -16.32 -5.67 7.35
N SER A 316 -17.54 -5.75 7.87
CA SER A 316 -17.94 -4.89 8.97
C SER A 316 -17.14 -5.22 10.23
N VAL A 317 -16.59 -4.18 10.86
CA VAL A 317 -15.92 -4.24 12.16
C VAL A 317 -16.72 -3.51 13.24
N PHE A 318 -18.01 -3.28 12.98
CA PHE A 318 -18.93 -2.59 13.87
C PHE A 318 -19.22 -3.41 15.14
N GLN A 319 -19.22 -2.74 16.30
CA GLN A 319 -19.34 -3.37 17.63
C GLN A 319 -20.73 -3.27 18.25
N GLY A 320 -21.72 -2.78 17.50
CA GLY A 320 -23.01 -2.40 18.07
C GLY A 320 -22.99 -0.99 18.68
N HIS A 321 -24.11 -0.58 19.26
CA HIS A 321 -24.26 0.74 19.86
C HIS A 321 -23.75 0.76 21.30
N LYS A 322 -22.65 1.47 21.55
CA LYS A 322 -22.32 2.02 22.88
C LYS A 322 -22.65 3.50 22.86
N ARG A 323 -23.65 3.95 23.64
CA ARG A 323 -23.96 5.39 23.80
C ARG A 323 -22.71 6.14 24.25
N GLY A 324 -22.35 7.22 23.55
CA GLY A 324 -21.39 8.22 24.04
C GLY A 324 -19.96 8.16 23.50
N HIS A 325 -19.65 7.31 22.51
CA HIS A 325 -18.43 7.43 21.72
C HIS A 325 -18.80 7.54 20.24
N GLU A 326 -18.32 8.57 19.55
CA GLU A 326 -18.43 8.70 18.10
C GLU A 326 -17.61 7.59 17.45
N PHE A 327 -18.25 6.48 17.10
CA PHE A 327 -17.65 5.48 16.24
C PHE A 327 -17.70 6.04 14.82
N ARG A 328 -16.56 6.51 14.32
CA ARG A 328 -16.41 6.81 12.89
C ARG A 328 -16.37 5.46 12.17
N ILE A 329 -17.52 5.05 11.62
CA ILE A 329 -17.58 3.97 10.62
C ILE A 329 -16.91 4.46 9.37
#